data_AF-A0A383A900-F1
#
_entry.id   AF-A0A383A900-F1
#
_cell.length_a   1.000
_cell.length_b   1.000
_cell.length_c   1.000
_cell.angle_alpha   90.00
_cell.angle_beta   90.00
_cell.angle_gamma   90.00
#
_symmetry.space_group_name_H-M   'P 1'
#
loop_
_entity.id
_entity.type
_entity.pdbx_description
1 polymer ?
#
loop_
_entity_poly.entity_id
_entity_poly.type
_entity_poly.pdbx_seq_one_letter_code
_entity_poly.pdbx_strand_id
1 'polypeptide(L)'
;MPKAADIDLHRQEVIDQGFSVLIDVIPADKVSQVCAEVTQAAVGNDIAHVPAGRGAVSGLINHTQCFAPYLIEPRLIGLTRALLGEHMRVSYTSTIVALPAATKLKWHADWPFNQH
;
A
#
# COMPACT_ATOMS: atom_id res chain seq x y z
N MET A 1 -12.02 -12.29 -14.67
CA MET A 1 -11.04 -12.89 -13.75
C MET A 1 -9.67 -12.68 -14.34
N PRO A 2 -8.65 -12.27 -13.56
CA PRO A 2 -7.28 -12.18 -14.07
C PRO A 2 -6.82 -13.56 -14.57
N LYS A 3 -5.99 -13.59 -15.61
CA LYS A 3 -5.50 -14.87 -16.15
C LYS A 3 -4.52 -15.47 -15.14
N ALA A 4 -4.63 -16.78 -14.92
CA ALA A 4 -3.73 -17.48 -13.99
C ALA A 4 -2.24 -17.26 -14.31
N ALA A 5 -1.90 -17.21 -15.61
CA ALA A 5 -0.55 -16.94 -16.09
C ALA A 5 0.02 -15.58 -15.62
N ASP A 6 -0.83 -14.56 -15.46
CA ASP A 6 -0.39 -13.24 -15.00
C ASP A 6 -0.04 -13.28 -13.50
N ILE A 7 -0.78 -14.07 -12.70
CA ILE A 7 -0.50 -14.25 -11.27
C ILE A 7 0.80 -15.03 -11.06
N ASP A 8 1.02 -16.09 -11.84
CA ASP A 8 2.24 -16.90 -11.73
C ASP A 8 3.49 -16.10 -12.09
N LEU A 9 3.40 -15.23 -13.11
CA LEU A 9 4.47 -14.31 -13.47
C LEU A 9 4.81 -13.38 -12.30
N HIS A 10 3.83 -12.65 -11.77
CA HIS A 10 4.04 -11.72 -10.66
C HIS A 10 4.53 -12.43 -9.40
N ARG A 11 4.08 -13.66 -9.15
CA ARG A 11 4.58 -14.49 -8.05
C ARG A 11 6.06 -14.81 -8.23
N GLN A 12 6.46 -15.20 -9.44
CA GLN A 12 7.85 -15.53 -9.73
C GLN A 12 8.76 -14.30 -9.60
N GLU A 13 8.31 -13.12 -10.05
CA GLU A 13 9.02 -11.86 -9.85
C GLU A 13 9.27 -11.57 -8.36
N VAL A 14 8.25 -11.75 -7.49
CA VAL A 14 8.43 -11.57 -6.04
C VAL A 14 9.44 -12.57 -5.47
N ILE A 15 9.44 -13.82 -5.93
CA ILE A 15 10.40 -14.85 -5.46
C ILE A 15 11.83 -14.53 -5.88
N ASP A 16 12.03 -14.11 -7.14
CA ASP A 16 13.36 -13.93 -7.70
C ASP A 16 13.96 -12.55 -7.37
N GLN A 17 13.12 -11.52 -7.25
CA GLN A 17 13.55 -10.11 -7.15
C GLN A 17 13.12 -9.43 -5.85
N GLY A 18 12.20 -10.04 -5.09
CA GLY A 18 11.64 -9.47 -3.87
C GLY A 18 10.50 -8.47 -4.07
N PHE A 19 10.09 -8.19 -5.33
CA PHE A 19 8.97 -7.30 -5.62
C PHE A 19 8.32 -7.60 -6.99
N SER A 20 7.11 -7.07 -7.20
CA SER A 20 6.41 -7.07 -8.49
C SER A 20 5.51 -5.83 -8.57
N VAL A 21 5.09 -5.43 -9.78
CA VAL A 21 4.29 -4.22 -10.01
C VAL A 21 2.99 -4.55 -10.74
N LEU A 22 1.85 -4.28 -10.09
CA LEU A 22 0.53 -4.34 -10.69
C LEU A 22 0.14 -2.93 -11.19
N ILE A 23 0.04 -2.77 -12.51
CA ILE A 23 -0.36 -1.51 -13.14
C ILE A 23 -1.88 -1.38 -13.13
N ASP A 24 -2.38 -0.13 -13.03
CA ASP A 24 -3.80 0.22 -13.07
C ASP A 24 -4.65 -0.49 -12.00
N VAL A 25 -4.11 -0.66 -10.78
CA VAL A 25 -4.90 -1.11 -9.63
C VAL A 25 -5.92 -0.03 -9.23
N ILE A 26 -5.46 1.23 -9.16
CA ILE A 26 -6.33 2.40 -9.07
C ILE A 26 -6.46 2.97 -10.49
N PRO A 27 -7.68 3.08 -11.05
CA PRO A 27 -7.87 3.65 -12.38
C PRO A 27 -7.30 5.08 -12.45
N ALA A 28 -6.68 5.42 -13.58
CA ALA A 28 -5.99 6.71 -13.76
C ALA A 28 -6.89 7.92 -13.46
N ASP A 29 -8.18 7.85 -13.81
CA ASP A 29 -9.16 8.92 -13.55
C ASP A 29 -9.54 9.06 -12.07
N LYS A 30 -9.21 8.06 -11.22
CA LYS A 30 -9.46 8.06 -9.78
C LYS A 30 -8.25 8.45 -8.95
N VAL A 31 -7.04 8.35 -9.49
CA VAL A 31 -5.79 8.60 -8.75
C VAL A 31 -5.78 9.97 -8.09
N SER A 32 -6.13 11.04 -8.83
CA SER A 32 -6.10 12.41 -8.29
C SER A 32 -7.08 12.59 -7.12
N GLN A 33 -8.28 12.02 -7.23
CA GLN A 33 -9.28 12.08 -6.17
C GLN A 33 -8.82 11.31 -4.93
N VAL A 34 -8.37 10.07 -5.09
CA VAL A 34 -7.87 9.24 -3.98
C VAL A 34 -6.70 9.92 -3.29
N CYS A 35 -5.75 10.47 -4.05
CA CYS A 35 -4.60 11.18 -3.50
C CYS A 35 -5.03 12.39 -2.65
N ALA A 36 -5.97 13.19 -3.13
CA ALA A 36 -6.48 14.35 -2.41
C ALA A 36 -7.19 13.94 -1.09
N GLU A 37 -8.08 12.95 -1.15
CA GLU A 37 -8.83 12.48 0.02
C GLU A 37 -7.93 11.81 1.06
N VAL A 38 -6.97 10.99 0.63
CA VAL A 38 -5.98 10.37 1.51
C VAL A 38 -5.09 11.42 2.17
N THR A 39 -4.65 12.43 1.41
CA THR A 39 -3.85 13.54 1.94
C THR A 39 -4.62 14.31 3.00
N GLN A 40 -5.89 14.64 2.73
CA GLN A 40 -6.76 15.33 3.68
C GLN A 40 -7.03 14.50 4.93
N ALA A 41 -7.18 13.18 4.81
CA ALA A 41 -7.38 12.30 5.95
C ALA A 41 -6.13 12.16 6.83
N ALA A 42 -4.94 12.18 6.22
CA ALA A 42 -3.68 11.98 6.93
C ALA A 42 -3.15 13.25 7.61
N VAL A 43 -3.08 14.36 6.88
CA VAL A 43 -2.45 15.60 7.38
C VAL A 43 -3.27 16.16 8.54
N GLY A 44 -2.65 16.27 9.72
CA GLY A 44 -3.31 16.74 10.95
C GLY A 44 -3.88 15.61 11.83
N ASN A 45 -3.88 14.36 11.36
CA ASN A 45 -4.17 13.16 12.16
C ASN A 45 -2.91 12.30 12.32
N ASP A 46 -1.76 12.95 12.42
CA ASP A 46 -0.46 12.28 12.32
C ASP A 46 -0.15 11.39 13.52
N ILE A 47 0.48 10.25 13.25
CA ILE A 47 1.07 9.41 14.27
C ILE A 47 2.17 10.17 15.02
N ALA A 48 2.38 9.77 16.27
CA ALA A 48 3.51 10.26 17.04
C ALA A 48 4.83 9.98 16.30
N HIS A 49 5.75 10.95 16.34
CA HIS A 49 7.07 10.86 15.71
C HIS A 49 7.08 10.71 14.18
N VAL A 50 6.05 11.19 13.48
CA VAL A 50 6.10 11.32 12.02
C VAL A 50 7.37 12.12 11.60
N PRO A 51 8.16 11.63 10.63
CA PRO A 51 9.33 12.37 10.18
C PRO A 51 8.95 13.73 9.59
N ALA A 52 9.84 14.71 9.70
CA ALA A 52 9.59 16.06 9.18
C ALA A 52 9.21 16.07 7.70
N GLY A 53 8.24 16.92 7.35
CA GLY A 53 7.73 17.04 5.98
C GLY A 53 6.89 15.85 5.53
N ARG A 54 6.30 15.07 6.45
CA ARG A 54 5.42 13.95 6.12
C ARG A 54 4.14 13.99 6.93
N GLY A 55 3.07 13.47 6.33
CA GLY A 55 1.86 13.08 7.03
C GLY A 55 1.75 11.56 7.09
N ALA A 56 1.27 11.01 8.20
CA ALA A 56 1.06 9.58 8.34
C ALA A 56 -0.02 9.31 9.39
N VAL A 57 -1.14 8.73 8.95
CA VAL A 57 -2.20 8.26 9.85
C VAL A 57 -2.24 6.75 9.90
N SER A 58 -2.49 6.29 11.11
CA SER A 58 -2.66 4.90 11.52
C SER A 58 -4.14 4.51 11.47
N GLY A 59 -4.50 3.42 10.80
CA GLY A 59 -5.89 2.98 10.69
C GLY A 59 -6.68 3.82 9.70
N LEU A 60 -6.06 4.18 8.57
CA LEU A 60 -6.60 5.10 7.55
C LEU A 60 -8.06 4.82 7.18
N ILE A 61 -8.46 3.55 7.13
CA ILE A 61 -9.83 3.13 6.79
C ILE A 61 -10.91 3.76 7.70
N ASN A 62 -10.55 4.19 8.91
CA ASN A 62 -11.44 4.88 9.85
C ASN A 62 -11.58 6.38 9.54
N HIS A 63 -10.69 6.95 8.73
CA HIS A 63 -10.64 8.37 8.37
C HIS A 63 -11.16 8.62 6.94
N THR A 64 -10.91 7.69 6.01
CA THR A 64 -11.48 7.69 4.66
C THR A 64 -11.56 6.26 4.13
N GLN A 65 -12.46 6.00 3.19
CA GLN A 65 -12.62 4.69 2.54
C GLN A 65 -12.49 4.78 1.01
N CYS A 66 -12.03 5.90 0.47
CA CYS A 66 -11.90 6.11 -0.99
C CYS A 66 -11.00 5.08 -1.69
N PHE A 67 -10.09 4.45 -0.95
CA PHE A 67 -9.17 3.43 -1.45
C PHE A 67 -9.67 1.99 -1.24
N ALA A 68 -10.72 1.78 -0.44
CA ALA A 68 -11.19 0.46 -0.06
C ALA A 68 -11.54 -0.46 -1.25
N PRO A 69 -12.16 0.03 -2.35
CA PRO A 69 -12.43 -0.82 -3.52
C PRO A 69 -11.18 -1.46 -4.13
N TYR A 70 -10.01 -0.82 -3.97
CA TYR A 70 -8.74 -1.27 -4.56
C TYR A 70 -7.97 -2.23 -3.64
N LEU A 71 -8.34 -2.35 -2.36
CA LEU A 71 -7.73 -3.31 -1.43
C LEU A 71 -8.02 -4.76 -1.80
N ILE A 72 -9.17 -4.99 -2.45
CA ILE A 72 -9.64 -6.31 -2.87
C ILE A 72 -9.51 -6.51 -4.38
N GLU A 73 -8.60 -5.76 -5.02
CA GLU A 73 -8.36 -5.89 -6.45
C GLU A 73 -8.00 -7.35 -6.80
N PRO A 74 -8.66 -7.97 -7.80
CA PRO A 74 -8.55 -9.42 -8.02
C PRO A 74 -7.14 -9.93 -8.28
N ARG A 75 -6.26 -9.15 -8.95
CA ARG A 75 -4.87 -9.55 -9.19
C ARG A 75 -4.07 -9.50 -7.90
N LEU A 76 -4.25 -8.47 -7.08
CA LEU A 76 -3.62 -8.35 -5.77
C LEU A 76 -4.05 -9.50 -4.85
N ILE A 77 -5.33 -9.84 -4.81
CA ILE A 77 -5.84 -10.98 -4.01
C ILE A 77 -5.32 -12.32 -4.54
N GLY A 78 -5.27 -12.49 -5.87
CA GLY A 78 -4.71 -13.69 -6.50
C GLY A 78 -3.23 -13.88 -6.14
N LEU A 79 -2.43 -12.82 -6.29
CA LEU A 79 -1.00 -12.82 -6.00
C LEU A 79 -0.73 -13.09 -4.52
N THR A 80 -1.42 -12.38 -3.62
CA THR A 80 -1.24 -12.57 -2.17
C THR A 80 -1.63 -13.97 -1.71
N ARG A 81 -2.68 -14.58 -2.27
CA ARG A 81 -3.02 -15.99 -2.01
C ARG A 81 -1.96 -16.95 -2.54
N ALA A 82 -1.41 -16.69 -3.71
CA ALA A 82 -0.37 -17.53 -4.31
C ALA A 82 0.97 -17.47 -3.55
N LEU A 83 1.21 -16.37 -2.82
CA LEU A 83 2.40 -16.18 -1.97
C LEU A 83 2.19 -16.64 -0.52
N LEU A 84 1.05 -16.32 0.08
CA LEU A 84 0.80 -16.46 1.53
C LEU A 84 -0.21 -17.55 1.90
N GLY A 85 -0.86 -18.17 0.90
CA GLY A 85 -1.93 -19.15 1.10
C GLY A 85 -3.32 -18.54 1.21
N GLU A 86 -4.32 -19.40 1.43
CA GLU A 86 -5.75 -19.04 1.29
C GLU A 86 -6.26 -18.07 2.36
N HIS A 87 -5.66 -18.07 3.55
CA HIS A 87 -6.15 -17.32 4.72
C HIS A 87 -5.52 -15.93 4.89
N MET A 88 -5.08 -15.33 3.79
CA MET A 88 -4.49 -13.99 3.82
C MET A 88 -5.56 -12.94 4.21
N ARG A 89 -5.12 -11.91 4.93
CA ARG A 89 -5.96 -10.80 5.37
C ARG A 89 -5.18 -9.50 5.40
N VAL A 90 -5.88 -8.38 5.21
CA VAL A 90 -5.32 -7.06 5.49
C VAL A 90 -5.05 -6.97 6.99
N SER A 91 -3.79 -6.87 7.38
CA SER A 91 -3.39 -6.72 8.79
C SER A 91 -3.62 -5.29 9.28
N TYR A 92 -3.44 -4.31 8.41
CA TYR A 92 -3.50 -2.90 8.76
C TYR A 92 -3.68 -2.00 7.53
N THR A 93 -4.22 -0.80 7.73
CA THR A 93 -4.21 0.27 6.72
C THR A 93 -3.56 1.52 7.32
N SER A 94 -2.61 2.11 6.59
CA SER A 94 -1.90 3.32 6.99
C SER A 94 -1.62 4.19 5.77
N THR A 95 -1.07 5.37 6.02
CA THR A 95 -0.61 6.29 4.97
C THR A 95 0.82 6.73 5.20
N ILE A 96 1.47 7.08 4.10
CA ILE A 96 2.70 7.85 4.09
C ILE A 96 2.52 8.93 3.02
N VAL A 97 2.30 10.17 3.44
CA VAL A 97 2.19 11.34 2.58
C VAL A 97 3.51 12.09 2.63
N ALA A 98 4.19 12.22 1.49
CA ALA A 98 5.36 13.08 1.37
C ALA A 98 4.91 14.51 1.05
N LEU A 99 5.15 15.45 1.96
CA LEU A 99 4.86 16.87 1.76
C LEU A 99 6.08 17.56 1.14
N PRO A 100 5.94 18.81 0.64
CA PRO A 100 7.09 19.59 0.21
C PRO A 100 8.20 19.59 1.26
N ALA A 101 9.45 19.44 0.82
CA ALA A 101 10.66 19.29 1.64
C ALA A 101 10.81 17.95 2.40
N ALA A 102 9.98 16.93 2.14
CA ALA A 102 10.22 15.58 2.66
C ALA A 102 11.61 15.05 2.25
N THR A 103 12.41 14.64 3.24
CA THR A 103 13.75 14.07 2.99
C THR A 103 13.69 12.58 2.75
N LYS A 104 14.69 12.02 2.04
CA LYS A 104 14.83 10.57 1.83
C LYS A 104 14.90 9.82 3.17
N LEU A 105 14.19 8.68 3.27
CA LEU A 105 14.25 7.80 4.43
C LEU A 105 15.46 6.85 4.36
N LYS A 106 15.81 6.26 5.51
CA LYS A 106 16.89 5.26 5.60
C LYS A 106 16.47 3.96 4.90
N TRP A 107 17.46 3.21 4.42
CA TRP A 107 17.25 1.83 3.97
C TRP A 107 16.76 0.98 5.15
N HIS A 108 15.70 0.22 4.91
CA HIS A 108 15.10 -0.71 5.88
C HIS A 108 14.34 -1.81 5.13
N ALA A 109 14.01 -2.89 5.85
CA ALA A 109 12.98 -3.85 5.46
C ALA A 109 11.75 -3.62 6.34
N ASP A 110 10.56 -3.81 5.78
CA ASP A 110 9.32 -3.69 6.56
C ASP A 110 9.13 -4.86 7.53
N TRP A 111 9.70 -6.04 7.21
CA TRP A 111 9.63 -7.24 8.03
C TRP A 111 11.03 -7.80 8.35
N PRO A 112 11.24 -8.34 9.57
CA PRO A 112 10.34 -8.28 10.72
C PRO A 112 10.19 -6.84 11.23
N PHE A 113 8.99 -6.52 11.73
CA PHE A 113 8.74 -5.21 12.31
C PHE A 113 9.71 -4.94 13.48
N ASN A 114 10.07 -3.68 13.69
CA ASN A 114 10.86 -3.21 14.83
C ASN A 114 12.22 -3.94 15.00
N GLN A 115 13.06 -3.98 13.97
CA GLN A 115 14.45 -4.45 14.08
C GLN A 115 15.39 -3.44 14.79
N HIS A 116 14.87 -2.69 15.77
CA HIS A 116 15.61 -1.67 16.51
C HIS A 116 16.28 -2.27 17.75
#